data_AF-A0A966IEL2-F1
#
_entry.id   AF-A0A966IEL2-F1
#
_cell.length_a   1.000
_cell.length_b   1.000
_cell.length_c   1.000
_cell.angle_alpha   90.00
_cell.angle_beta   90.00
_cell.angle_gamma   90.00
#
_symmetry.space_group_name_H-M   'P 1'
#
loop_
_entity.id
_entity.type
_entity.pdbx_description
1 polymer ?
#
loop_
_entity_poly.entity_id
_entity_poly.type
_entity_poly.pdbx_seq_one_letter_code
_entity_poly.pdbx_strand_id
1 'polypeptide(L)'
;FASTMPHFHYIPVISEGRPEDHWTGRTGFVHRAVMEDFPDLSAFQVYACGAPIVIASAQTDFIKQCGLPEDEFYADSFTSEADLAHA
;
A
#
# COMPACT_ATOMS: atom_id res chain seq x y z
N PHE A 1 18.18 12.27 8.14
CA PHE A 1 18.06 11.91 6.71
C PHE A 1 16.67 12.19 6.16
N ALA A 2 15.58 11.69 6.75
CA ALA A 2 14.23 12.12 6.34
C ALA A 2 14.00 13.63 6.57
N SER A 3 14.48 14.18 7.70
CA SER A 3 14.39 15.61 8.05
C SER A 3 15.12 16.56 7.09
N THR A 4 15.94 16.04 6.16
CA THR A 4 16.66 16.84 5.15
C THR A 4 16.00 16.75 3.77
N MET A 5 14.88 16.03 3.62
CA MET A 5 14.13 15.88 2.38
C MET A 5 12.67 16.28 2.63
N PRO A 6 12.30 17.56 2.41
CA PRO A 6 11.00 18.09 2.82
C PRO A 6 9.80 17.47 2.11
N HIS A 7 10.03 16.76 1.00
CA HIS A 7 8.98 16.09 0.21
C HIS A 7 8.94 14.57 0.42
N PHE A 8 9.74 14.03 1.35
CA PHE A 8 9.75 12.61 1.66
C PHE A 8 9.11 12.35 3.02
N HIS A 9 8.09 11.49 3.03
CA HIS A 9 7.39 11.08 4.23
C HIS A 9 7.39 9.56 4.33
N TYR A 10 7.68 9.03 5.52
CA TYR A 10 7.55 7.60 5.83
C TYR A 10 6.44 7.42 6.86
N ILE A 11 5.38 6.70 6.49
CA ILE A 11 4.21 6.46 7.34
C ILE A 11 4.08 4.95 7.57
N PRO A 12 4.51 4.44 8.73
CA PRO A 12 4.33 3.04 9.08
C PRO A 12 2.87 2.73 9.45
N VAL A 13 2.38 1.56 9.04
CA VAL A 13 1.02 1.07 9.30
C VAL A 13 1.09 -0.38 9.78
N ILE A 14 0.41 -0.69 10.89
CA ILE A 14 0.32 -2.06 11.43
C ILE A 14 -1.12 -2.57 11.29
N SER A 15 -1.33 -3.67 10.57
CA SER A 15 -2.68 -4.21 10.32
C SER A 15 -3.43 -4.55 11.61
N GLU A 16 -2.76 -5.26 12.51
CA GLU A 16 -3.35 -5.79 13.74
C GLU A 16 -2.52 -5.35 14.97
N GLY A 17 -2.44 -4.05 15.22
CA GLY A 17 -1.77 -3.53 16.41
C GLY A 17 -2.52 -3.94 17.68
N ARG A 18 -1.80 -4.50 18.65
CA ARG A 18 -2.36 -4.89 19.96
C ARG A 18 -2.00 -3.87 21.03
N PRO A 19 -2.77 -3.77 22.14
CA PRO A 19 -2.45 -2.86 23.23
C PRO A 19 -1.03 -3.03 23.80
N GLU A 20 -0.55 -4.27 23.88
CA GLU A 20 0.79 -4.62 24.35
C GLU A 20 1.93 -4.18 23.43
N ASP A 21 1.66 -3.90 22.14
CA ASP A 21 2.66 -3.40 21.20
C ASP A 21 3.01 -1.94 21.45
N HIS A 22 2.22 -1.25 22.30
CA HIS A 22 2.33 0.18 22.59
C HIS A 22 2.40 1.04 21.31
N TRP A 23 1.74 0.58 20.25
CA TRP A 23 1.71 1.25 18.96
C TRP A 23 0.76 2.45 18.99
N THR A 24 1.28 3.62 18.64
CA THR A 24 0.50 4.86 18.57
C THR A 24 0.34 5.39 17.14
N GLY A 25 0.83 4.63 16.15
CA GLY A 25 0.73 5.00 14.73
C GLY A 25 -0.56 4.47 14.10
N ARG A 26 -0.63 4.49 12.77
CA ARG A 26 -1.80 4.03 12.03
C ARG A 26 -1.96 2.52 12.12
N THR A 27 -3.22 2.08 12.16
CA THR A 27 -3.59 0.67 12.14
C THR A 27 -4.47 0.32 10.95
N GLY A 28 -4.55 -0.96 10.59
CA GLY A 28 -5.32 -1.44 9.44
C GLY A 28 -4.46 -1.67 8.19
N PHE A 29 -5.09 -1.85 7.03
CA PHE A 29 -4.35 -2.18 5.81
C PHE A 29 -3.70 -0.96 5.16
N VAL A 30 -2.45 -1.11 4.73
CA VAL A 30 -1.66 -0.01 4.15
C VAL A 30 -2.32 0.64 2.93
N HIS A 31 -3.00 -0.13 2.07
CA HIS A 31 -3.70 0.46 0.92
C HIS A 31 -4.85 1.38 1.36
N ARG A 32 -5.60 1.03 2.40
CA ARG A 32 -6.64 1.92 2.96
C ARG A 32 -6.04 3.19 3.55
N ALA A 33 -4.89 3.04 4.22
CA ALA A 33 -4.18 4.18 4.76
C ALA A 33 -3.80 5.20 3.66
N VAL A 34 -3.32 4.71 2.51
CA VAL A 34 -3.04 5.54 1.33
C VAL A 34 -4.30 6.22 0.79
N MET A 35 -5.41 5.49 0.67
CA MET A 35 -6.67 6.06 0.15
C MET A 35 -7.24 7.18 1.03
N GLU A 36 -7.06 7.08 2.36
CA GLU A 36 -7.46 8.13 3.30
C GLU A 36 -6.61 9.39 3.13
N ASP A 37 -5.30 9.24 2.88
CA ASP A 37 -4.37 10.37 2.74
C ASP A 37 -4.48 11.00 1.33
N PHE A 38 -4.72 10.17 0.31
CA PHE A 38 -4.75 10.52 -1.10
C PHE A 38 -6.01 9.93 -1.75
N PRO A 39 -7.17 10.59 -1.59
CA PRO A 39 -8.43 10.12 -2.19
C PRO A 39 -8.43 10.19 -3.72
N ASP A 40 -7.53 10.98 -4.32
CA ASP A 40 -7.32 11.08 -5.77
C ASP A 40 -5.85 10.79 -6.10
N LEU A 41 -5.64 9.72 -6.85
CA LEU A 41 -4.35 9.21 -7.32
C LEU A 41 -4.12 9.46 -8.82
N SER A 42 -4.98 10.23 -9.50
CA SER A 42 -4.91 10.46 -10.95
C SER A 42 -3.61 11.11 -11.44
N ALA A 43 -2.88 11.77 -10.55
CA ALA A 43 -1.59 12.41 -10.83
C ALA A 43 -0.40 11.70 -10.15
N PHE A 44 -0.58 10.44 -9.73
CA PHE A 44 0.42 9.68 -8.99
C PHE A 44 0.89 8.46 -9.77
N GLN A 45 2.10 8.02 -9.45
CA GLN A 45 2.62 6.70 -9.80
C GLN A 45 2.72 5.89 -8.51
N VAL A 46 2.22 4.66 -8.53
CA VAL A 46 2.28 3.77 -7.37
C VAL A 46 3.32 2.69 -7.63
N TYR A 47 4.26 2.57 -6.70
CA TYR A 47 5.23 1.48 -6.66
C TYR A 47 4.93 0.60 -5.45
N ALA A 48 4.53 -0.65 -5.70
CA ALA A 48 4.07 -1.56 -4.65
C ALA A 48 4.89 -2.86 -4.65
N CYS A 49 5.17 -3.39 -3.46
CA CYS A 49 5.90 -4.64 -3.32
C CYS A 49 5.45 -5.40 -2.07
N GLY A 50 5.19 -6.70 -2.18
CA GLY A 50 4.66 -7.50 -1.08
C GLY A 50 3.87 -8.74 -1.50
N ALA A 51 3.11 -9.29 -0.54
CA ALA A 51 2.33 -10.51 -0.77
C ALA A 51 1.29 -10.32 -1.89
N PRO A 52 1.05 -11.34 -2.74
CA PRO A 52 0.20 -11.22 -3.93
C PRO A 52 -1.19 -10.64 -3.63
N ILE A 53 -1.84 -11.10 -2.56
CA ILE A 53 -3.17 -10.62 -2.17
C ILE A 53 -3.19 -9.13 -1.79
N VAL A 54 -2.11 -8.65 -1.16
CA VAL A 54 -1.98 -7.24 -0.76
C VAL A 54 -1.80 -6.36 -1.98
N ILE A 55 -0.96 -6.79 -2.93
CA ILE A 55 -0.71 -6.08 -4.18
C ILE A 55 -1.98 -6.02 -5.03
N ALA A 56 -2.66 -7.16 -5.23
CA ALA A 56 -3.88 -7.23 -6.02
C ALA A 56 -5.00 -6.35 -5.42
N SER A 57 -5.12 -6.33 -4.08
CA SER A 57 -6.10 -5.51 -3.38
C SER A 57 -5.78 -4.01 -3.51
N ALA A 58 -4.51 -3.63 -3.34
CA ALA A 58 -4.07 -2.25 -3.53
C ALA A 58 -4.31 -1.75 -4.96
N GLN A 59 -3.92 -2.54 -5.97
CA GLN A 59 -4.13 -2.20 -7.38
C GLN A 59 -5.61 -1.99 -7.69
N THR A 60 -6.45 -2.94 -7.28
CA THR A 60 -7.89 -2.88 -7.53
C THR A 60 -8.52 -1.64 -6.92
N ASP A 61 -8.20 -1.35 -5.66
CA ASP A 61 -8.79 -0.22 -4.95
C ASP A 61 -8.27 1.13 -5.47
N PHE A 62 -6.97 1.26 -5.73
CA PHE A 62 -6.40 2.51 -6.21
C PHE A 62 -6.94 2.89 -7.59
N ILE A 63 -7.08 1.92 -8.50
CA ILE A 63 -7.63 2.17 -9.84
C ILE A 63 -9.13 2.47 -9.75
N LYS A 64 -9.91 1.61 -9.08
CA LYS A 64 -11.38 1.71 -9.10
C LYS A 64 -11.94 2.81 -8.21
N GLN A 65 -11.27 3.14 -7.12
CA GLN A 65 -11.79 4.03 -6.08
C GLN A 65 -11.04 5.35 -5.98
N CYS A 66 -9.77 5.40 -6.39
CA CYS A 66 -8.94 6.60 -6.29
C CYS A 66 -8.49 7.15 -7.66
N GLY A 67 -8.92 6.56 -8.77
CA GLY A 67 -8.66 7.11 -10.12
C GLY A 67 -7.21 6.99 -10.58
N LEU A 68 -6.42 6.07 -10.02
CA LEU A 68 -5.08 5.78 -10.52
C LEU A 68 -5.16 5.24 -11.98
N PRO A 69 -4.41 5.79 -12.95
CA PRO A 69 -4.30 5.21 -14.29
C PRO A 69 -3.77 3.78 -14.24
N GLU A 70 -4.30 2.88 -15.07
CA GLU A 70 -3.95 1.46 -15.04
C GLU A 70 -2.47 1.19 -15.34
N ASP A 71 -1.84 2.05 -16.14
CA ASP A 71 -0.43 2.01 -16.53
C ASP A 71 0.51 2.62 -15.48
N GLU A 72 -0.03 3.26 -14.42
CA GLU A 72 0.75 3.91 -13.37
C GLU A 72 0.80 3.12 -12.05
N PHE A 73 0.45 1.82 -12.10
CA PHE A 73 0.64 0.88 -11.01
C PHE A 73 1.77 -0.12 -11.33
N TYR A 74 2.94 0.10 -10.74
CA TYR A 74 4.12 -0.75 -10.89
C TYR A 74 4.24 -1.65 -9.66
N ALA A 75 4.35 -2.97 -9.87
CA ALA A 75 4.40 -3.90 -8.74
C ALA A 75 5.40 -5.05 -8.89
N ASP A 76 5.95 -5.44 -7.73
CA ASP A 76 6.70 -6.68 -7.54
C ASP A 76 6.00 -7.54 -6.47
N SER A 77 5.30 -8.56 -6.93
CA SER A 77 4.55 -9.48 -6.08
C SER A 77 5.42 -10.66 -5.65
N PHE A 78 5.50 -10.90 -4.35
CA PHE A 78 6.21 -12.03 -3.76
C PHE A 78 5.42 -13.33 -3.91
N THR A 79 5.31 -13.82 -5.14
CA THR A 79 4.57 -15.04 -5.45
C THR A 79 5.40 -16.27 -5.07
N SER A 80 4.87 -17.09 -4.17
CA SER A 80 5.46 -18.40 -3.85
C SER A 80 4.97 -19.49 -4.80
N GLU A 81 5.63 -20.66 -4.80
CA GLU A 81 5.15 -21.81 -5.59
C GLU A 81 3.75 -22.28 -5.18
N ALA A 82 3.40 -22.16 -3.90
CA ALA A 82 2.07 -22.50 -3.40
C ALA A 82 1.01 -21.53 -3.94
N ASP A 83 1.34 -20.24 -4.09
CA ASP A 83 0.44 -19.25 -4.67
C ASP A 83 0.15 -19.53 -6.15
N LEU A 84 1.16 -20.00 -6.91
CA LEU A 84 0.99 -20.40 -8.31
C LEU A 84 0.12 -21.65 -8.47
N ALA A 85 0.16 -22.58 -7.51
CA ALA A 85 -0.66 -23.80 -7.53
C ALA A 85 -2.15 -23.54 -7.25
N HIS A 86 -2.49 -22.35 -6.76
CA HIS A 86 -3.84 -21.94 -6.38
C HIS A 86 -4.38 -20.74 -7.19
N ALA A 87 -3.61 -20.25 -8.16
CA ALA A 87 -4.00 -19.20 -9.12
C ALA A 87 -4.82 -19.79 -10.29
#